data_AF-A0A2D6DQ01-F1
#
_entry.id   AF-A0A2D6DQ01-F1
#
_cell.length_a   1.000
_cell.length_b   1.000
_cell.length_c   1.000
_cell.angle_alpha   90.00
_cell.angle_beta   90.00
_cell.angle_gamma   90.00
#
_symmetry.space_group_name_H-M   'P 1'
#
loop_
_entity.id
_entity.type
_entity.pdbx_description
1 polymer ?
#
loop_
_entity_poly.entity_id
_entity_poly.type
_entity_poly.pdbx_seq_one_letter_code
_entity_poly.pdbx_strand_id
1 'polypeptide(L)'
;MRLSFLSSKTREIQRLLNIHSEYQWFLDNDFPIVLPKFYKKLYQESKNKNEFKTELEKEFNKIYKEEDYKEKVKTAKSNWEKIEDKFFSILKKHNQKIKDKYLCYVSLYGPEGQFKYPNIIDLRISNELDIKQANETIAHELIHLIVLRKTEKLNLNYKQTEGVVDSFFKETDLKDLFPDYKLQSMAEHDNKISEKIYN
;
A
#
# COMPACT_ATOMS: atom_id res chain seq x y z
N MET A 1 -4.09 5.10 18.74
CA MET A 1 -3.66 4.56 17.44
C MET A 1 -3.50 5.68 16.43
N ARG A 2 -2.39 5.74 15.68
CA ARG A 2 -2.13 6.77 14.65
C ARG A 2 -2.79 6.41 13.31
N LEU A 3 -2.93 5.13 12.99
CA LEU A 3 -3.65 4.67 11.81
C LEU A 3 -5.15 4.53 12.07
N SER A 4 -5.98 5.06 11.18
CA SER A 4 -7.42 4.75 11.13
C SER A 4 -7.68 3.79 9.98
N PHE A 5 -8.19 2.61 10.29
CA PHE A 5 -8.56 1.60 9.29
C PHE A 5 -9.98 1.84 8.80
N LEU A 6 -10.16 1.90 7.49
CA LEU A 6 -11.40 2.25 6.82
C LEU A 6 -11.63 1.32 5.64
N SER A 7 -12.88 1.12 5.26
CA SER A 7 -13.26 0.50 3.99
C SER A 7 -14.54 1.16 3.49
N SER A 8 -14.70 1.30 2.18
CA SER A 8 -16.00 1.67 1.62
C SER A 8 -16.13 1.21 0.18
N LYS A 9 -17.36 0.89 -0.20
CA LYS A 9 -17.73 0.55 -1.57
C LYS A 9 -17.25 1.60 -2.58
N THR A 10 -17.51 2.88 -2.30
CA THR A 10 -17.10 4.00 -3.16
C THR A 10 -15.59 4.06 -3.33
N ARG A 11 -14.83 3.80 -2.26
CA ARG A 11 -13.37 3.80 -2.31
C ARG A 11 -12.83 2.64 -3.15
N GLU A 12 -13.45 1.46 -3.04
CA GLU A 12 -13.09 0.30 -3.86
C GLU A 12 -13.31 0.57 -5.35
N ILE A 13 -14.49 1.10 -5.70
CA ILE A 13 -14.82 1.48 -7.08
C ILE A 13 -13.79 2.51 -7.59
N GLN A 14 -13.47 3.53 -6.79
CA GLN A 14 -12.47 4.53 -7.17
C GLN A 14 -11.08 3.91 -7.40
N ARG A 15 -10.68 2.94 -6.57
CA ARG A 15 -9.41 2.23 -6.75
C ARG A 15 -9.41 1.43 -8.06
N LEU A 16 -10.48 0.70 -8.35
CA LEU A 16 -10.66 -0.03 -9.61
C LEU A 16 -10.69 0.89 -10.84
N LEU A 17 -11.27 2.08 -10.72
CA LEU A 17 -11.23 3.12 -11.76
C LEU A 17 -9.83 3.69 -11.98
N ASN A 18 -9.03 3.83 -10.93
CA ASN A 18 -7.65 4.30 -11.05
C ASN A 18 -6.76 3.25 -11.71
N ILE A 19 -6.98 1.98 -11.39
CA ILE A 19 -6.27 0.86 -12.03
C ILE A 19 -6.50 0.87 -13.54
N HIS A 20 -7.67 1.30 -14.03
CA HIS A 20 -7.97 1.31 -15.47
C HIS A 20 -6.93 2.11 -16.28
N SER A 21 -6.44 3.25 -15.78
CA SER A 21 -5.42 4.04 -16.47
C SER A 21 -4.04 3.41 -16.48
N GLU A 22 -3.76 2.52 -15.53
CA GLU A 22 -2.46 1.89 -15.32
C GLU A 22 -2.48 0.41 -15.70
N TYR A 23 -3.64 -0.12 -16.13
CA TYR A 23 -3.84 -1.57 -16.24
C TYR A 23 -2.86 -2.21 -17.22
N GLN A 24 -2.58 -1.54 -18.35
CA GLN A 24 -1.59 -2.02 -19.31
C GLN A 24 -0.18 -2.10 -18.70
N TRP A 25 0.20 -1.13 -17.85
CA TRP A 25 1.49 -1.14 -17.18
C TRP A 25 1.64 -2.36 -16.24
N PHE A 26 0.58 -2.72 -15.51
CA PHE A 26 0.58 -3.93 -14.67
C PHE A 26 0.79 -5.20 -15.52
N LEU A 27 0.18 -5.27 -16.70
CA LEU A 27 0.35 -6.40 -17.62
C LEU A 27 1.77 -6.44 -18.20
N ASP A 28 2.29 -5.30 -18.67
CA ASP A 28 3.59 -5.22 -19.34
C ASP A 28 4.77 -5.51 -18.39
N ASN A 29 4.59 -5.25 -17.08
CA ASN A 29 5.63 -5.45 -16.06
C ASN A 29 5.41 -6.71 -15.22
N ASP A 30 4.43 -7.56 -15.56
CA ASP A 30 4.02 -8.73 -14.78
C ASP A 30 3.86 -8.41 -13.28
N PHE A 31 3.35 -7.21 -12.97
CA PHE A 31 3.28 -6.71 -11.61
C PHE A 31 2.05 -7.30 -10.90
N PRO A 32 2.20 -7.91 -9.72
CA PRO A 32 1.09 -8.58 -9.03
C PRO A 32 -0.10 -7.66 -8.74
N ILE A 33 -1.26 -8.00 -9.30
CA ILE A 33 -2.52 -7.28 -9.07
C ILE A 33 -3.69 -8.27 -8.96
N VAL A 34 -4.58 -8.03 -8.00
CA VAL A 34 -5.81 -8.82 -7.83
C VAL A 34 -6.99 -8.01 -8.32
N LEU A 35 -7.79 -8.56 -9.22
CA LEU A 35 -8.94 -7.87 -9.81
C LEU A 35 -10.20 -8.74 -9.76
N PRO A 36 -11.41 -8.13 -9.75
CA PRO A 36 -12.64 -8.88 -9.91
C PRO A 36 -12.63 -9.68 -11.21
N LYS A 37 -13.22 -10.88 -11.22
CA LYS A 37 -13.23 -11.77 -12.40
C LYS A 37 -13.76 -11.11 -13.68
N PHE A 38 -14.70 -10.18 -13.55
CA PHE A 38 -15.29 -9.46 -14.69
C PHE A 38 -14.41 -8.31 -15.22
N TYR A 39 -13.39 -7.87 -14.48
CA TYR A 39 -12.67 -6.62 -14.77
C TYR A 39 -11.96 -6.66 -16.12
N LYS A 40 -11.26 -7.75 -16.44
CA LYS A 40 -10.53 -7.89 -17.72
C LYS A 40 -11.47 -7.81 -18.92
N LYS A 41 -12.59 -8.53 -18.85
CA LYS A 41 -13.62 -8.50 -19.90
C LYS A 41 -14.15 -7.08 -20.08
N LEU A 42 -14.50 -6.44 -18.97
CA LEU A 42 -15.01 -5.07 -18.99
C LEU A 42 -14.00 -4.09 -19.59
N TYR A 43 -12.71 -4.21 -19.25
CA TYR A 43 -11.64 -3.38 -19.80
C TYR A 43 -11.51 -3.51 -21.32
N GLN A 44 -11.68 -4.73 -21.86
CA GLN A 44 -11.56 -5.01 -23.28
C GLN A 44 -12.79 -4.58 -24.09
N GLU A 45 -13.99 -4.66 -23.51
CA GLU A 45 -15.26 -4.41 -24.21
C GLU A 45 -15.71 -2.95 -24.14
N SER A 46 -15.24 -2.19 -23.14
CA SER A 46 -15.64 -0.79 -22.97
C SER A 46 -15.06 0.08 -24.08
N LYS A 47 -15.92 0.87 -24.75
CA LYS A 47 -15.48 1.76 -25.83
C LYS A 47 -14.82 3.04 -25.31
N ASN A 48 -15.18 3.42 -24.08
CA ASN A 48 -14.65 4.62 -23.42
C ASN A 48 -14.73 4.49 -21.88
N LYS A 49 -14.07 5.43 -21.20
CA LYS A 49 -13.97 5.47 -19.73
C LYS A 49 -15.32 5.62 -19.00
N ASN A 50 -16.30 6.31 -19.60
CA ASN A 50 -17.61 6.51 -18.96
C ASN A 50 -18.47 5.23 -19.01
N GLU A 51 -18.40 4.51 -20.13
CA GLU A 51 -19.02 3.18 -20.27
C GLU A 51 -18.39 2.20 -19.28
N PHE A 52 -17.05 2.14 -19.22
CA PHE A 52 -16.33 1.33 -18.25
C PHE A 52 -16.78 1.60 -16.81
N LYS A 53 -16.87 2.88 -16.42
CA LYS A 53 -17.30 3.27 -15.08
C LYS A 53 -18.71 2.76 -14.76
N THR A 54 -19.66 2.98 -15.67
CA THR A 54 -21.07 2.58 -15.48
C THR A 54 -21.19 1.07 -15.28
N GLU A 55 -20.55 0.29 -16.15
CA GLU A 55 -20.61 -1.17 -16.09
C GLU A 55 -19.79 -1.72 -14.92
N LEU A 56 -18.67 -1.09 -14.55
CA LEU A 56 -17.90 -1.43 -13.34
C LEU A 56 -18.78 -1.32 -12.10
N GLU A 57 -19.45 -0.17 -11.91
CA GLU A 57 -20.32 0.05 -10.76
C GLU A 57 -21.43 -1.01 -10.71
N LYS A 58 -22.07 -1.28 -11.85
CA LYS A 58 -23.13 -2.28 -11.98
C LYS A 58 -22.66 -3.70 -11.64
N GLU A 59 -21.55 -4.17 -12.21
CA GLU A 59 -21.04 -5.52 -11.93
C GLU A 59 -20.48 -5.65 -10.51
N PHE A 60 -19.80 -4.61 -10.03
CA PHE A 60 -19.26 -4.58 -8.67
C PHE A 60 -20.37 -4.62 -7.62
N ASN A 61 -21.49 -3.92 -7.85
CA ASN A 61 -22.65 -3.93 -6.96
C ASN A 61 -23.20 -5.35 -6.71
N LYS A 62 -23.08 -6.26 -7.69
CA LYS A 62 -23.57 -7.64 -7.57
C LYS A 62 -22.71 -8.51 -6.65
N ILE A 63 -21.42 -8.19 -6.53
CA ILE A 63 -20.45 -9.00 -5.77
C ILE A 63 -20.03 -8.34 -4.45
N TYR A 64 -20.33 -7.07 -4.25
CA TYR A 64 -19.96 -6.35 -3.03
C TYR A 64 -20.70 -6.89 -1.81
N LYS A 65 -19.93 -7.32 -0.81
CA LYS A 65 -20.43 -7.76 0.49
C LYS A 65 -19.72 -6.96 1.58
N GLU A 66 -20.44 -6.07 2.24
CA GLU A 66 -19.85 -5.15 3.23
C GLU A 66 -19.16 -5.87 4.40
N GLU A 67 -19.71 -7.01 4.82
CA GLU A 67 -19.18 -7.78 5.95
C GLU A 67 -17.78 -8.34 5.68
N ASP A 68 -17.49 -8.75 4.43
CA ASP A 68 -16.15 -9.21 4.04
C ASP A 68 -15.10 -8.11 4.32
N TYR A 69 -15.41 -6.86 3.98
CA TYR A 69 -14.51 -5.73 4.23
C TYR A 69 -14.39 -5.39 5.72
N LYS A 70 -15.51 -5.40 6.46
CA LYS A 70 -15.51 -5.12 7.91
C LYS A 70 -14.63 -6.11 8.66
N GLU A 71 -14.73 -7.39 8.31
CA GLU A 71 -13.90 -8.44 8.90
C GLU A 71 -12.41 -8.18 8.63
N LYS A 72 -12.03 -7.93 7.36
CA LYS A 72 -10.64 -7.65 7.00
C LYS A 72 -10.12 -6.38 7.68
N VAL A 73 -10.92 -5.31 7.77
CA VAL A 73 -10.59 -4.08 8.51
C VAL A 73 -10.31 -4.38 9.99
N LYS A 74 -11.19 -5.15 10.64
CA LYS A 74 -11.04 -5.51 12.05
C LYS A 74 -9.75 -6.30 12.28
N THR A 75 -9.47 -7.28 11.44
CA THR A 75 -8.27 -8.12 11.53
C THR A 75 -7.00 -7.31 11.31
N ALA A 76 -6.93 -6.50 10.24
CA ALA A 76 -5.79 -5.64 9.96
C ALA A 76 -5.51 -4.65 11.10
N LYS A 77 -6.58 -4.01 11.60
CA LYS A 77 -6.51 -3.09 12.73
C LYS A 77 -5.94 -3.80 13.97
N SER A 78 -6.51 -4.94 14.36
CA SER A 78 -6.08 -5.67 15.56
C SER A 78 -4.63 -6.16 15.45
N ASN A 79 -4.17 -6.54 14.25
CA ASN A 79 -2.78 -6.95 14.04
C ASN A 79 -1.82 -5.76 14.07
N TRP A 80 -2.21 -4.61 13.51
CA TRP A 80 -1.39 -3.41 13.53
C TRP A 80 -1.27 -2.81 14.93
N GLU A 81 -2.36 -2.78 15.69
CA GLU A 81 -2.40 -2.26 17.08
C GLU A 81 -1.35 -2.92 17.98
N LYS A 82 -0.99 -4.19 17.74
CA LYS A 82 0.01 -4.92 18.52
C LYS A 82 1.44 -4.41 18.31
N ILE A 83 1.72 -3.78 17.17
CA ILE A 83 3.08 -3.40 16.77
C ILE A 83 3.27 -1.89 16.59
N GLU A 84 2.18 -1.12 16.51
CA GLU A 84 2.18 0.29 16.12
C GLU A 84 3.13 1.14 16.98
N ASP A 85 3.05 1.01 18.30
CA ASP A 85 3.86 1.81 19.22
C ASP A 85 5.36 1.52 19.03
N LYS A 86 5.73 0.25 18.88
CA LYS A 86 7.12 -0.14 18.61
C LYS A 86 7.57 0.40 17.26
N PHE A 87 6.77 0.23 16.20
CA PHE A 87 7.08 0.74 14.86
C PHE A 87 7.36 2.25 14.87
N PHE A 88 6.44 3.06 15.40
CA PHE A 88 6.64 4.51 15.44
C PHE A 88 7.73 4.94 16.40
N SER A 89 7.97 4.21 17.50
CA SER A 89 9.11 4.48 18.38
C SER A 89 10.45 4.36 17.65
N ILE A 90 10.59 3.33 16.79
CA ILE A 90 11.80 3.09 16.00
C ILE A 90 11.99 4.23 15.00
N LEU A 91 10.95 4.60 14.25
CA LEU A 91 11.02 5.71 13.30
C LEU A 91 11.36 7.05 13.97
N LYS A 92 10.88 7.30 15.19
CA LYS A 92 11.24 8.50 15.96
C LYS A 92 12.72 8.56 16.32
N LYS A 93 13.35 7.42 16.66
CA LYS A 93 14.80 7.36 16.95
C LYS A 93 15.64 7.79 15.74
N HIS A 94 15.12 7.63 14.53
CA HIS A 94 15.76 8.03 13.28
C HIS A 94 15.24 9.38 12.76
N ASN A 95 14.91 10.33 13.64
CA ASN A 95 14.54 11.71 13.29
C ASN A 95 13.44 11.85 12.21
N GLN A 96 12.53 10.89 12.11
CA GLN A 96 11.48 10.92 11.10
C GLN A 96 10.30 11.78 11.55
N LYS A 97 9.78 12.59 10.62
CA LYS A 97 8.61 13.44 10.86
C LYS A 97 7.33 12.64 10.68
N ILE A 98 6.83 12.12 11.80
CA ILE A 98 5.60 11.32 11.84
C ILE A 98 4.39 12.23 12.02
N LYS A 99 3.36 12.03 11.19
CA LYS A 99 2.07 12.73 11.31
C LYS A 99 1.24 12.16 12.45
N ASP A 100 0.32 12.96 12.95
CA ASP A 100 -0.58 12.52 14.04
C ASP A 100 -1.60 11.49 13.57
N LYS A 101 -1.98 11.52 12.29
CA LYS A 101 -3.01 10.65 11.73
C LYS A 101 -2.71 10.19 10.31
N TYR A 102 -2.84 8.89 10.11
CA TYR A 102 -2.81 8.22 8.81
C TYR A 102 -4.14 7.49 8.58
N LEU A 103 -4.49 7.29 7.31
CA LEU A 103 -5.69 6.54 6.90
C LEU A 103 -5.24 5.29 6.14
N CYS A 104 -5.66 4.13 6.59
CA CYS A 104 -5.44 2.86 5.90
C CYS A 104 -6.77 2.37 5.33
N TYR A 105 -6.94 2.46 4.01
CA TYR A 105 -8.11 1.93 3.32
C TYR A 105 -7.87 0.47 2.97
N VAL A 106 -8.66 -0.43 3.55
CA VAL A 106 -8.66 -1.85 3.23
C VAL A 106 -9.54 -2.10 2.01
N SER A 107 -8.96 -2.83 1.07
CA SER A 107 -9.51 -3.18 -0.23
C SER A 107 -9.39 -4.69 -0.46
N LEU A 108 -10.25 -5.29 -1.29
CA LEU A 108 -10.08 -6.67 -1.74
C LEU A 108 -9.31 -6.75 -3.06
N TYR A 109 -9.12 -5.61 -3.76
CA TYR A 109 -8.58 -5.56 -5.10
C TYR A 109 -7.43 -4.54 -5.25
N GLY A 110 -6.65 -4.68 -6.31
CA GLY A 110 -5.49 -3.84 -6.63
C GLY A 110 -4.13 -4.48 -6.28
N PRO A 111 -3.05 -3.68 -6.30
CA PRO A 111 -1.74 -4.12 -5.81
C PRO A 111 -1.78 -4.34 -4.29
N GLU A 112 -0.75 -4.99 -3.75
CA GLU A 112 -0.66 -5.36 -2.33
C GLU A 112 -0.74 -4.14 -1.41
N GLY A 113 0.15 -3.16 -1.63
CA GLY A 113 0.17 -1.87 -0.97
C GLY A 113 0.19 -0.74 -1.99
N GLN A 114 -0.24 0.44 -1.57
CA GLN A 114 0.02 1.69 -2.27
C GLN A 114 -0.13 2.87 -1.31
N PHE A 115 0.90 3.70 -1.20
CA PHE A 115 0.78 4.97 -0.51
C PHE A 115 0.20 6.08 -1.41
N LYS A 116 -0.51 7.00 -0.78
CA LYS A 116 -1.05 8.23 -1.38
C LYS A 116 -0.78 9.40 -0.45
N TYR A 117 0.16 10.26 -0.87
CA TYR A 117 0.48 11.48 -0.12
C TYR A 117 -0.79 12.34 0.07
N PRO A 118 -1.03 12.95 1.25
CA PRO A 118 -0.08 13.12 2.34
C PRO A 118 -0.07 12.05 3.43
N ASN A 119 -1.06 11.18 3.52
CA ASN A 119 -1.23 10.33 4.72
C ASN A 119 -2.12 9.10 4.50
N ILE A 120 -2.31 8.67 3.26
CA ILE A 120 -3.20 7.57 2.92
C ILE A 120 -2.38 6.35 2.51
N ILE A 121 -2.81 5.18 2.96
CA ILE A 121 -2.34 3.87 2.51
C ILE A 121 -3.58 3.14 2.01
N ASP A 122 -3.49 2.57 0.82
CA ASP A 122 -4.45 1.58 0.37
C ASP A 122 -3.80 0.20 0.51
N LEU A 123 -4.45 -0.69 1.27
CA LEU A 123 -3.98 -2.03 1.59
C LEU A 123 -4.94 -3.07 0.97
N ARG A 124 -4.41 -4.01 0.20
CA ARG A 124 -5.19 -5.16 -0.28
C ARG A 124 -5.20 -6.28 0.77
N ILE A 125 -6.38 -6.83 1.03
CA ILE A 125 -6.58 -8.05 1.81
C ILE A 125 -7.58 -8.97 1.09
N SER A 126 -7.11 -9.65 0.04
CA SER A 126 -7.90 -10.54 -0.80
C SER A 126 -7.94 -11.99 -0.30
N ASN A 127 -6.94 -12.40 0.48
CA ASN A 127 -6.72 -13.77 0.92
C ASN A 127 -5.93 -13.83 2.25
N GLU A 128 -5.69 -15.04 2.77
CA GLU A 128 -4.98 -15.25 4.04
C GLU A 128 -3.49 -14.88 3.99
N LEU A 129 -2.85 -14.97 2.82
CA LEU A 129 -1.46 -14.53 2.65
C LEU A 129 -1.38 -13.00 2.80
N ASP A 130 -2.31 -12.25 2.22
CA ASP A 130 -2.39 -10.79 2.40
C ASP A 130 -2.58 -10.43 3.89
N ILE A 131 -3.39 -11.18 4.66
CA ILE A 131 -3.55 -10.94 6.10
C ILE A 131 -2.21 -11.10 6.84
N LYS A 132 -1.45 -12.14 6.50
CA LYS A 132 -0.14 -12.41 7.14
C LYS A 132 0.88 -11.31 6.83
N GLN A 133 0.84 -10.77 5.62
CA GLN A 133 1.77 -9.72 5.16
C GLN A 133 1.28 -8.31 5.49
N ALA A 134 0.02 -8.13 5.89
CA ALA A 134 -0.61 -6.81 6.06
C ALA A 134 0.21 -5.82 6.90
N ASN A 135 0.79 -6.25 8.03
CA ASN A 135 1.60 -5.38 8.88
C ASN A 135 2.88 -4.91 8.18
N GLU A 136 3.52 -5.79 7.42
CA GLU A 136 4.71 -5.49 6.62
C GLU A 136 4.37 -4.50 5.50
N THR A 137 3.30 -4.77 4.74
CA THR A 137 2.80 -3.87 3.70
C THR A 137 2.47 -2.49 4.27
N ILE A 138 1.74 -2.41 5.38
CA ILE A 138 1.41 -1.14 6.04
C ILE A 138 2.67 -0.39 6.44
N ALA A 139 3.65 -1.07 7.07
CA ALA A 139 4.90 -0.47 7.49
C ALA A 139 5.68 0.10 6.31
N HIS A 140 5.78 -0.66 5.21
CA HIS A 140 6.47 -0.26 3.99
C HIS A 140 5.85 1.02 3.39
N GLU A 141 4.54 1.02 3.18
CA GLU A 141 3.82 2.17 2.63
C GLU A 141 3.82 3.39 3.58
N LEU A 142 3.85 3.18 4.90
CA LEU A 142 4.03 4.26 5.88
C LEU A 142 5.39 4.92 5.75
N ILE A 143 6.45 4.14 5.58
CA ILE A 143 7.81 4.66 5.45
C ILE A 143 7.90 5.51 4.18
N HIS A 144 7.34 5.06 3.05
CA HIS A 144 7.22 5.88 1.84
C HIS A 144 6.63 7.26 2.12
N LEU A 145 5.47 7.34 2.81
CA LEU A 145 4.84 8.62 3.17
C LEU A 145 5.73 9.52 4.04
N ILE A 146 6.52 8.91 4.92
CA ILE A 146 7.36 9.59 5.89
C ILE A 146 8.63 10.16 5.22
N VAL A 147 9.24 9.41 4.31
CA VAL A 147 10.51 9.79 3.68
C VAL A 147 10.33 10.58 2.38
N LEU A 148 9.13 10.61 1.80
CA LEU A 148 8.87 11.20 0.48
C LEU A 148 9.49 12.60 0.29
N ARG A 149 9.33 13.51 1.26
CA ARG A 149 9.90 14.87 1.14
C ARG A 149 11.43 14.88 1.15
N LYS A 150 12.06 13.93 1.86
CA LYS A 150 13.52 13.79 1.89
C LYS A 150 14.02 13.18 0.57
N THR A 151 13.31 12.17 0.03
CA THR A 151 13.69 11.53 -1.24
C THR A 151 13.48 12.48 -2.42
N GLU A 152 12.39 13.24 -2.46
CA GLU A 152 12.16 14.33 -3.43
C GLU A 152 13.28 15.38 -3.39
N LYS A 153 13.67 15.84 -2.19
CA LYS A 153 14.75 16.83 -2.02
C LYS A 153 16.10 16.33 -2.56
N LEU A 154 16.33 15.02 -2.49
CA LEU A 154 17.55 14.38 -2.99
C LEU A 154 17.45 13.98 -4.47
N ASN A 155 16.32 14.25 -5.14
CA ASN A 155 16.02 13.85 -6.52
C ASN A 155 16.21 12.34 -6.76
N LEU A 156 15.82 11.52 -5.77
CA LEU A 156 15.92 10.08 -5.90
C LEU A 156 14.89 9.57 -6.92
N ASN A 157 15.31 8.63 -7.76
CA ASN A 157 14.38 7.93 -8.65
C ASN A 157 13.54 6.90 -7.86
N TYR A 158 12.60 6.25 -8.55
CA TYR A 158 11.72 5.25 -7.94
C TYR A 158 12.49 4.10 -7.27
N LYS A 159 13.45 3.49 -7.98
CA LYS A 159 14.25 2.36 -7.46
C LYS A 159 15.08 2.75 -6.24
N GLN A 160 15.65 3.95 -6.25
CA GLN A 160 16.41 4.49 -5.12
C GLN A 160 15.50 4.78 -3.92
N THR A 161 14.27 5.24 -4.17
CA THR A 161 13.27 5.45 -3.12
C THR A 161 12.86 4.12 -2.48
N GLU A 162 12.59 3.08 -3.27
CA GLU A 162 12.35 1.73 -2.76
C GLU A 162 13.54 1.23 -1.93
N GLY A 163 14.77 1.45 -2.41
CA GLY A 163 15.99 1.08 -1.69
C GLY A 163 16.17 1.78 -0.35
N VAL A 164 15.70 3.03 -0.23
CA VAL A 164 15.61 3.75 1.04
C VAL A 164 14.57 3.16 1.97
N VAL A 165 13.41 2.76 1.46
CA VAL A 165 12.37 2.14 2.31
C VAL A 165 12.85 0.79 2.83
N ASP A 166 13.40 -0.02 1.95
CA ASP A 166 13.98 -1.33 2.27
C ASP A 166 15.10 -1.24 3.30
N SER A 167 15.92 -0.19 3.24
CA SER A 167 17.01 -0.02 4.17
C SER A 167 16.51 0.27 5.60
N PHE A 168 15.32 0.86 5.79
CA PHE A 168 14.72 0.94 7.14
C PHE A 168 14.50 -0.44 7.75
N PHE A 169 14.01 -1.41 6.99
CA PHE A 169 13.80 -2.77 7.48
C PHE A 169 15.10 -3.51 7.75
N LYS A 170 16.18 -3.17 7.04
CA LYS A 170 17.46 -3.85 7.15
C LYS A 170 18.38 -3.26 8.22
N GLU A 171 18.46 -1.92 8.28
CA GLU A 171 19.50 -1.20 9.02
C GLU A 171 18.99 -0.62 10.35
N THR A 172 17.69 -0.72 10.65
CA THR A 172 17.09 -0.26 11.92
C THR A 172 16.55 -1.41 12.76
N ASP A 173 16.06 -1.10 13.96
CA ASP A 173 15.36 -2.04 14.85
C ASP A 173 14.06 -2.63 14.21
N LEU A 174 13.64 -2.17 13.02
CA LEU A 174 12.53 -2.78 12.29
C LEU A 174 12.83 -4.21 11.85
N LYS A 175 14.10 -4.60 11.66
CA LYS A 175 14.47 -6.00 11.37
C LYS A 175 14.01 -6.97 12.46
N ASP A 176 13.93 -6.51 13.71
CA ASP A 176 13.47 -7.33 14.83
C ASP A 176 11.93 -7.38 14.90
N LEU A 177 11.25 -6.42 14.27
CA LEU A 177 9.80 -6.38 14.17
C LEU A 177 9.28 -7.13 12.93
N PHE A 178 10.08 -7.15 11.87
CA PHE A 178 9.79 -7.78 10.59
C PHE A 178 10.99 -8.65 10.14
N PRO A 179 11.29 -9.75 10.85
CA PRO A 179 12.49 -10.56 10.59
C PRO A 179 12.48 -11.27 9.24
N ASP A 180 11.29 -11.51 8.68
CA ASP A 180 11.10 -12.19 7.41
C ASP A 180 10.92 -11.23 6.22
N TYR A 181 11.13 -9.92 6.44
CA TYR A 181 10.97 -8.89 5.41
C TYR A 181 11.86 -9.17 4.20
N LYS A 182 11.26 -9.16 3.01
CA LYS A 182 11.99 -9.35 1.76
C LYS A 182 12.18 -8.01 1.05
N LEU A 183 13.43 -7.70 0.75
CA LEU A 183 13.76 -6.50 -0.03
C LEU A 183 13.10 -6.56 -1.41
N GLN A 184 12.61 -5.42 -1.88
CA GLN A 184 11.99 -5.28 -3.18
C GLN A 184 13.03 -5.53 -4.27
N SER A 185 12.79 -6.49 -5.16
CA SER A 185 13.77 -6.88 -6.20
C SER A 185 14.14 -5.75 -7.17
N MET A 186 13.28 -4.74 -7.28
CA MET A 186 13.50 -3.57 -8.13
C MET A 186 14.25 -2.42 -7.45
N ALA A 187 14.51 -2.52 -6.14
CA ALA A 187 15.17 -1.49 -5.36
C ALA A 187 16.67 -1.35 -5.70
N GLU A 188 17.16 -0.11 -5.66
CA GLU A 188 18.59 0.20 -5.75
C GLU A 188 19.10 0.60 -4.36
N HIS A 189 19.88 -0.28 -3.74
CA HIS A 189 20.36 -0.06 -2.37
C HIS A 189 21.68 0.72 -2.36
N ASP A 190 21.64 1.96 -1.86
CA ASP A 190 22.83 2.75 -1.53
C ASP A 190 22.79 3.17 -0.06
N ASN A 191 23.74 2.65 0.72
CA ASN A 191 23.86 2.92 2.15
C ASN A 191 24.12 4.42 2.42
N LYS A 192 24.88 5.12 1.56
CA LYS A 192 25.17 6.55 1.75
C LYS A 192 23.93 7.41 1.54
N ILE A 193 23.03 7.00 0.65
CA ILE A 193 21.74 7.68 0.45
C ILE A 193 20.86 7.44 1.68
N SER A 194 20.80 6.20 2.16
CA SER A 194 19.99 5.82 3.32
C SER A 194 20.43 6.55 4.59
N GLU A 195 21.74 6.66 4.85
CA GLU A 195 22.30 7.40 5.99
C GLU A 195 21.91 8.88 6.01
N LYS A 196 21.78 9.52 4.85
CA LYS A 196 21.31 10.93 4.73
C LYS A 196 19.83 11.09 5.08
N ILE A 197 19.07 9.99 5.11
CA ILE A 197 17.64 10.00 5.42
C ILE A 197 17.38 9.63 6.88
N TYR A 198 18.20 8.76 7.47
CA TYR A 198 18.11 8.35 8.88
C TYR A 198 18.50 9.43 9.88
N ASN A 199 19.45 10.29 9.51
CA ASN A 199 19.99 11.34 10.37
C ASN A 199 19.28 12.68 10.13
#